data_AF-A0A257AFF9-F1
#
_entry.id   AF-A0A257AFF9-F1
#
_cell.length_a   1.000
_cell.length_b   1.000
_cell.length_c   1.000
_cell.angle_alpha   90.00
_cell.angle_beta   90.00
_cell.angle_gamma   90.00
#
_symmetry.space_group_name_H-M   'P 1'
#
loop_
_entity.id
_entity.type
_entity.pdbx_description
1 polymer ?
#
loop_
_entity_poly.entity_id
_entity_poly.type
_entity_poly.pdbx_seq_one_letter_code
_entity_poly.pdbx_strand_id
1 'polypeptide(L)'
;MTVMITRLAVLVAILFLSASGCMQSDSSPKPEEYIFNYTDCNSTTYYISEASVETVYVVHDTTTLEIMREGTAVSSTPEAELSNVVVVNRADTANPLQYNISSHVARGKRHVVIEFPASTDFVAYTEMLAGNELARPTSDGPVRVYLPEGYATGSLLLGTPRPSPEQRFEDDSGRTVLEWNGSNVSAFSVAYYNESAPMVLTVIFTILGGAGIVILTYFKLKITALQKKREMIERKGR
;
A
#
# COMPACT_ATOMS: atom_id res chain seq x y z
N MET A 1 -9.82 50.39 6.73
CA MET A 1 -10.70 49.35 7.32
C MET A 1 -10.45 47.95 6.74
N THR A 2 -10.10 47.83 5.46
CA THR A 2 -9.78 46.56 4.76
C THR A 2 -8.47 45.89 5.19
N VAL A 3 -7.44 46.66 5.58
CA VAL A 3 -6.12 46.14 6.00
C VAL A 3 -6.16 45.46 7.39
N MET A 4 -7.13 45.83 8.24
CA MET A 4 -7.27 45.28 9.59
C MET A 4 -7.95 43.91 9.56
N ILE A 5 -8.86 43.69 8.59
CA ILE A 5 -9.59 42.43 8.39
C ILE A 5 -8.65 41.35 7.82
N THR A 6 -7.73 41.70 6.92
CA THR A 6 -6.74 40.76 6.38
C THR A 6 -5.69 40.34 7.41
N ARG A 7 -5.29 41.21 8.34
CA ARG A 7 -4.40 40.83 9.44
C ARG A 7 -5.09 39.96 10.50
N LEU A 8 -6.38 40.17 10.74
CA LEU A 8 -7.17 39.32 11.64
C LEU A 8 -7.38 37.91 11.04
N ALA A 9 -7.63 37.82 9.74
CA ALA A 9 -7.78 36.54 9.03
C ALA A 9 -6.48 35.71 9.00
N VAL A 10 -5.32 36.36 8.87
CA VAL A 10 -4.01 35.67 8.92
C VAL A 10 -3.68 35.20 10.34
N LEU A 11 -4.06 35.96 11.38
CA LEU A 11 -3.89 35.54 12.77
C LEU A 11 -4.81 34.36 13.17
N VAL A 12 -6.05 34.33 12.65
CA VAL A 12 -6.97 33.19 12.85
C VAL A 12 -6.51 31.96 12.07
N ALA A 13 -5.93 32.12 10.89
CA ALA A 13 -5.35 31.01 10.12
C ALA A 13 -4.09 30.43 10.78
N ILE A 14 -3.28 31.23 11.48
CA ILE A 14 -2.12 30.76 12.24
C ILE A 14 -2.55 30.08 13.55
N LEU A 15 -3.68 30.49 14.16
CA LEU A 15 -4.20 29.88 15.39
C LEU A 15 -4.84 28.50 15.16
N PHE A 16 -5.26 28.18 13.93
CA PHE A 16 -5.80 26.86 13.56
C PHE A 16 -4.70 25.83 13.24
N LEU A 17 -3.43 26.25 13.10
CA LEU A 17 -2.29 25.37 12.80
C LEU A 17 -1.60 24.78 14.05
N SER A 18 -2.03 25.15 15.26
CA SER A 18 -1.39 24.73 16.52
C SER A 18 -2.21 23.79 17.39
N ALA A 19 -3.33 23.25 16.88
CA ALA A 19 -4.23 22.39 17.66
C ALA A 19 -4.28 20.92 17.23
N SER A 20 -3.34 20.44 16.42
CA SER A 20 -3.09 19.00 16.24
C SER A 20 -1.95 18.56 17.15
N GLY A 21 -2.20 18.64 18.46
CA GLY A 21 -1.46 17.83 19.41
C GLY A 21 -1.88 16.38 19.20
N CYS A 22 -1.03 15.56 18.57
CA CYS A 22 -1.15 14.11 18.68
C CYS A 22 -0.85 13.76 20.14
N MET A 23 -1.89 13.63 20.97
CA MET A 23 -1.79 12.85 22.19
C MET A 23 -1.62 11.39 21.75
N GLN A 24 -0.38 10.95 21.65
CA GLN A 24 -0.06 9.55 21.53
C GLN A 24 -0.39 8.90 22.87
N SER A 25 -1.50 8.19 22.90
CA SER A 25 -1.91 7.37 24.02
C SER A 25 -0.94 6.19 24.12
N ASP A 26 -0.04 6.21 25.10
CA ASP A 26 0.79 5.07 25.52
C ASP A 26 -0.11 4.02 26.22
N SER A 27 -1.12 3.55 25.50
CA SER A 27 -1.79 2.30 25.80
C SER A 27 -1.25 1.29 24.80
N SER A 28 -0.43 0.35 25.29
CA SER A 28 -0.11 -0.85 24.52
C SER A 28 -1.45 -1.42 24.00
N PRO A 29 -1.59 -1.64 22.69
CA PRO A 29 -2.87 -2.00 22.10
C PRO A 29 -3.28 -3.39 22.58
N LYS A 30 -4.59 -3.59 22.61
CA LYS A 30 -5.15 -4.85 23.06
C LYS A 30 -4.99 -5.90 21.96
N PRO A 31 -4.65 -7.15 22.30
CA PRO A 31 -4.58 -8.26 21.34
C PRO A 31 -5.88 -8.47 20.53
N GLU A 32 -7.02 -8.01 21.05
CA GLU A 32 -8.33 -8.05 20.37
C GLU A 32 -8.39 -7.27 19.04
N GLU A 33 -7.42 -6.39 18.77
CA GLU A 33 -7.35 -5.60 17.53
C GLU A 33 -6.87 -6.44 16.33
N TYR A 34 -6.20 -7.57 16.59
CA TYR A 34 -5.61 -8.42 15.55
C TYR A 34 -6.40 -9.71 15.33
N ILE A 35 -6.51 -10.12 14.06
CA ILE A 35 -7.09 -11.41 13.68
C ILE A 35 -5.99 -12.47 13.67
N PHE A 36 -5.92 -13.25 14.76
CA PHE A 36 -5.00 -14.37 14.87
C PHE A 36 -5.60 -15.63 14.25
N ASN A 37 -5.10 -16.02 13.08
CA ASN A 37 -5.44 -17.30 12.46
C ASN A 37 -4.28 -18.28 12.66
N TYR A 38 -4.53 -19.40 13.33
CA TYR A 38 -3.49 -20.37 13.62
C TYR A 38 -3.19 -21.26 12.42
N THR A 39 -1.90 -21.48 12.16
CA THR A 39 -1.38 -22.40 11.16
C THR A 39 -0.36 -23.33 11.81
N ASP A 40 -0.20 -24.56 11.33
CA ASP A 40 0.80 -25.51 11.88
C ASP A 40 2.24 -25.23 11.42
N CYS A 41 2.47 -24.08 10.80
CA CYS A 41 3.76 -23.62 10.32
C CYS A 41 3.85 -22.09 10.44
N ASN A 42 5.08 -21.58 10.37
CA ASN A 42 5.33 -20.15 10.22
C ASN A 42 4.48 -19.62 9.07
N SER A 43 3.75 -18.54 9.29
CA SER A 43 2.95 -17.89 8.25
C SER A 43 2.86 -16.40 8.49
N THR A 44 2.69 -15.63 7.42
CA THR A 44 2.59 -14.18 7.51
C THR A 44 1.31 -13.72 6.83
N THR A 45 0.49 -13.00 7.59
CA THR A 45 -0.74 -12.39 7.07
C THR A 45 -0.63 -10.88 7.15
N TYR A 46 -0.90 -10.21 6.03
CA TYR A 46 -0.93 -8.77 5.91
C TYR A 46 -2.36 -8.30 5.68
N TYR A 47 -2.86 -7.43 6.55
CA TYR A 47 -4.11 -6.71 6.36
C TYR A 47 -3.78 -5.27 5.99
N ILE A 48 -4.01 -4.95 4.71
CA ILE A 48 -3.76 -3.61 4.20
C ILE A 48 -4.98 -2.74 4.48
N SER A 49 -4.74 -1.58 5.06
CA SER A 49 -5.69 -0.49 5.26
C SER A 49 -5.33 0.68 4.32
N GLU A 50 -6.01 1.82 4.43
CA GLU A 50 -5.77 2.95 3.52
C GLU A 50 -4.34 3.52 3.61
N ALA A 51 -3.79 3.63 4.83
CA ALA A 51 -2.49 4.26 5.10
C ALA A 51 -1.58 3.42 6.01
N SER A 52 -2.01 2.21 6.35
CA SER A 52 -1.28 1.32 7.25
C SER A 52 -1.42 -0.13 6.79
N VAL A 53 -0.52 -0.96 7.29
CA VAL A 53 -0.59 -2.41 7.13
C VAL A 53 -0.43 -3.04 8.51
N GLU A 54 -1.40 -3.87 8.88
CA GLU A 54 -1.33 -4.73 10.05
C GLU A 54 -0.75 -6.07 9.62
N THR A 55 0.32 -6.49 10.27
CA THR A 55 0.97 -7.76 9.97
C THR A 55 0.82 -8.68 11.17
N VAL A 56 0.36 -9.90 10.91
CA VAL A 56 0.28 -10.98 11.89
C VAL A 56 1.20 -12.10 11.43
N TYR A 57 2.21 -12.38 12.23
CA TYR A 57 3.18 -13.45 12.00
C TYR A 57 2.92 -14.59 12.99
N VAL A 58 2.64 -15.77 12.46
CA VAL A 58 2.54 -17.00 13.25
C VAL A 58 3.96 -17.56 13.42
N VAL A 59 4.33 -17.82 14.67
CA VAL A 59 5.66 -18.24 15.09
C VAL A 59 5.66 -19.73 15.41
N HIS A 60 6.54 -20.47 14.76
CA HIS A 60 6.92 -21.85 15.06
C HIS A 60 8.43 -21.94 15.15
N ASP A 61 8.91 -22.47 16.28
CA ASP A 61 10.32 -22.82 16.54
C ASP A 61 11.33 -21.69 16.25
N THR A 62 10.89 -20.44 16.30
CA THR A 62 11.73 -19.24 16.10
C THR A 62 11.54 -18.29 17.27
N THR A 63 12.58 -17.51 17.58
CA THR A 63 12.58 -16.52 18.69
C THR A 63 12.88 -15.11 18.21
N THR A 64 13.07 -14.95 16.90
CA THR A 64 13.44 -13.68 16.28
C THR A 64 12.66 -13.49 15.00
N LEU A 65 12.08 -12.30 14.83
CA LEU A 65 11.46 -11.86 13.60
C LEU A 65 12.26 -10.69 13.04
N GLU A 66 12.69 -10.80 11.79
CA GLU A 66 13.46 -9.77 11.10
C GLU A 66 12.63 -9.12 9.99
N ILE A 67 12.49 -7.80 10.07
CA ILE A 67 11.71 -6.99 9.14
C ILE A 67 12.67 -6.10 8.36
N MET A 68 12.78 -6.36 7.06
CA MET A 68 13.57 -5.53 6.14
C MET A 68 12.76 -4.32 5.68
N ARG A 69 13.31 -3.12 5.81
CA ARG A 69 12.66 -1.87 5.40
C ARG A 69 13.41 -1.18 4.26
N GLU A 70 12.66 -0.74 3.25
CA GLU A 70 13.19 0.09 2.15
C GLU A 70 13.00 1.57 2.50
N GLY A 71 14.10 2.29 2.74
CA GLY A 71 14.06 3.71 3.06
C GLY A 71 15.24 4.18 3.91
N THR A 72 15.63 5.45 3.72
CA THR A 72 16.72 6.15 4.43
C THR A 72 16.26 6.91 5.66
N ALA A 73 15.00 6.70 6.12
CA ALA A 73 14.43 7.51 7.20
C ALA A 73 15.33 7.45 8.45
N VAL A 74 15.85 8.58 8.88
CA VAL A 74 16.71 8.71 10.05
C VAL A 74 15.81 8.87 11.29
N SER A 75 14.95 7.88 11.56
CA SER A 75 14.37 7.76 12.89
C SER A 75 15.43 7.20 13.81
N SER A 76 15.76 7.92 14.88
CA SER A 76 16.75 7.51 15.88
C SER A 76 16.26 6.36 16.76
N THR A 77 14.99 5.97 16.67
CA THR A 77 14.37 4.92 17.49
C THR A 77 13.69 3.85 16.63
N PRO A 78 14.01 2.56 16.83
CA PRO A 78 13.37 1.44 16.12
C PRO A 78 11.86 1.36 16.34
N GLU A 79 11.42 1.73 17.55
CA GLU A 79 10.04 1.72 18.01
C GLU A 79 9.17 2.79 17.34
N ALA A 80 9.75 3.89 16.84
CA ALA A 80 8.98 4.93 16.17
C ALA A 80 8.52 4.50 14.75
N GLU A 81 9.03 3.39 14.24
CA GLU A 81 8.71 2.89 12.90
C GLU A 81 7.70 1.74 12.91
N LEU A 82 7.45 1.13 14.07
CA LEU A 82 6.45 0.07 14.28
C LEU A 82 5.50 0.54 15.36
N SER A 83 4.21 0.65 15.05
CA SER A 83 3.20 0.88 16.06
C SER A 83 2.56 -0.43 16.46
N ASN A 84 1.97 -0.45 17.65
CA ASN A 84 1.06 -1.52 18.07
C ASN A 84 1.67 -2.93 18.09
N VAL A 85 2.95 -3.05 18.45
CA VAL A 85 3.60 -4.38 18.55
C VAL A 85 2.98 -5.17 19.70
N VAL A 86 2.49 -6.37 19.39
CA VAL A 86 1.85 -7.30 20.31
C VAL A 86 2.46 -8.68 20.12
N VAL A 87 2.93 -9.27 21.22
CA VAL A 87 3.53 -10.61 21.24
C VAL A 87 2.72 -11.46 22.21
N VAL A 88 2.12 -12.55 21.73
CA VAL A 88 1.20 -13.36 22.54
C VAL A 88 1.44 -14.86 22.37
N ASN A 89 1.11 -15.59 23.43
CA ASN A 89 0.93 -17.04 23.40
C ASN A 89 -0.55 -17.35 23.19
N ARG A 90 -0.87 -18.42 22.46
CA ARG A 90 -2.24 -18.86 22.20
C ARG A 90 -3.02 -19.21 23.47
N ALA A 91 -2.36 -19.77 24.47
CA ALA A 91 -2.94 -20.16 25.74
C ALA A 91 -3.25 -18.96 26.65
N ASP A 92 -2.59 -17.82 26.44
CA ASP A 92 -2.78 -16.60 27.23
C ASP A 92 -2.63 -15.36 26.36
N THR A 93 -3.69 -15.04 25.61
CA THR A 93 -3.77 -13.81 24.82
C THR A 93 -4.11 -12.58 25.65
N ALA A 94 -4.48 -12.74 26.92
CA ALA A 94 -4.82 -11.61 27.79
C ALA A 94 -3.58 -10.91 28.35
N ASN A 95 -2.46 -11.63 28.47
CA ASN A 95 -1.20 -11.11 28.99
C ASN A 95 -0.11 -11.14 27.89
N PRO A 96 0.14 -10.02 27.20
CA PRO A 96 1.23 -9.93 26.23
C PRO A 96 2.59 -10.27 26.85
N LEU A 97 3.41 -10.98 26.09
CA LEU A 97 4.76 -11.37 26.47
C LEU A 97 5.71 -10.18 26.31
N GLN A 98 6.75 -10.13 27.15
CA GLN A 98 7.82 -9.16 26.97
C GLN A 98 8.63 -9.50 25.72
N TYR A 99 9.00 -8.45 24.98
CA TYR A 99 9.80 -8.54 23.78
C TYR A 99 10.86 -7.45 23.79
N ASN A 100 11.88 -7.61 22.95
CA ASN A 100 12.93 -6.63 22.75
C ASN A 100 12.99 -6.25 21.27
N ILE A 101 13.07 -4.96 20.97
CA ILE A 101 13.22 -4.46 19.60
C ILE A 101 14.60 -3.87 19.45
N SER A 102 15.34 -4.38 18.46
CA SER A 102 16.60 -3.80 18.03
C SER A 102 16.55 -3.44 16.55
N SER A 103 17.51 -2.66 16.08
CA SER A 103 17.67 -2.40 14.66
C SER A 103 19.13 -2.44 14.27
N HIS A 104 19.39 -2.88 13.05
CA HIS A 104 20.72 -2.85 12.46
C HIS A 104 20.65 -2.51 10.97
N VAL A 105 21.79 -2.15 10.38
CA VAL A 105 21.88 -1.82 8.96
C VAL A 105 22.76 -2.86 8.29
N ALA A 106 22.21 -3.57 7.32
CA ALA A 106 22.91 -4.56 6.51
C ALA A 106 22.73 -4.22 5.03
N ARG A 107 23.83 -4.19 4.28
CA ARG A 107 23.83 -3.88 2.82
C ARG A 107 23.09 -2.58 2.46
N GLY A 108 23.16 -1.57 3.32
CA GLY A 108 22.49 -0.29 3.11
C GLY A 108 20.97 -0.31 3.32
N LYS A 109 20.39 -1.44 3.74
CA LYS A 109 18.99 -1.56 4.17
C LYS A 109 18.93 -1.62 5.69
N ARG A 110 17.87 -1.07 6.29
CA ARG A 110 17.63 -1.19 7.72
C ARG A 110 16.78 -2.45 7.99
N HIS A 111 17.19 -3.16 9.02
CA HIS A 111 16.56 -4.38 9.52
C HIS A 111 16.12 -4.12 10.95
N VAL A 112 14.82 -4.26 11.21
CA VAL A 112 14.25 -4.20 12.56
C VAL A 112 14.07 -5.63 13.04
N VAL A 113 14.62 -5.94 14.20
CA VAL A 113 14.61 -7.29 14.78
C VAL A 113 13.80 -7.27 16.05
N ILE A 114 12.76 -8.10 16.11
CA ILE A 114 11.93 -8.32 17.29
C ILE A 114 12.35 -9.65 17.89
N GLU A 115 12.86 -9.62 19.12
CA GLU A 115 13.23 -10.79 19.91
C GLU A 115 12.13 -11.07 20.93
N PHE A 116 11.69 -12.33 21.01
CA PHE A 116 10.59 -12.75 21.87
C PHE A 116 10.87 -14.14 22.46
N PRO A 117 10.25 -14.50 23.59
CA PRO A 117 10.47 -15.80 24.23
C PRO A 117 9.97 -16.95 23.34
N ALA A 118 10.58 -18.12 23.49
CA ALA A 118 10.24 -19.34 22.72
C ALA A 118 8.80 -19.84 22.96
N SER A 119 8.10 -19.32 23.97
CA SER A 119 6.68 -19.58 24.23
C SER A 119 5.75 -18.69 23.40
N THR A 120 6.24 -17.97 22.39
CA THR A 120 5.42 -17.08 21.56
C THR A 120 4.76 -17.87 20.44
N ASP A 121 3.45 -17.68 20.23
CA ASP A 121 2.74 -18.24 19.08
C ASP A 121 2.49 -17.20 18.00
N PHE A 122 2.29 -15.93 18.38
CA PHE A 122 1.95 -14.86 17.45
C PHE A 122 2.70 -13.57 17.76
N VAL A 123 3.13 -12.90 16.69
CA VAL A 123 3.69 -11.55 16.71
C VAL A 123 2.86 -10.70 15.76
N ALA A 124 2.22 -9.66 16.26
CA ALA A 124 1.47 -8.72 15.47
C ALA A 124 2.06 -7.32 15.61
N TYR A 125 2.00 -6.54 14.54
CA TYR A 125 2.44 -5.15 14.54
C TYR A 125 1.77 -4.38 13.40
N THR A 126 1.75 -3.06 13.54
CA THR A 126 1.22 -2.15 12.52
C THR A 126 2.34 -1.27 11.99
N GLU A 127 2.36 -1.09 10.67
CA GLU A 127 3.28 -0.19 9.99
C GLU A 127 2.50 0.85 9.20
N MET A 128 3.05 2.06 9.06
CA MET A 128 2.55 3.01 8.08
C MET A 128 2.97 2.58 6.68
N LEU A 129 2.03 2.56 5.75
CA LEU A 129 2.27 2.23 4.36
C LEU A 129 2.35 3.52 3.54
N ALA A 130 3.46 3.72 2.85
CA ALA A 130 3.65 4.87 1.98
C ALA A 130 3.21 4.53 0.55
N GLY A 131 2.09 5.10 0.11
CA GLY A 131 1.53 4.87 -1.22
C GLY A 131 0.68 3.59 -1.29
N ASN A 132 0.47 3.10 -2.51
CA ASN A 132 -0.51 2.03 -2.78
C ASN A 132 0.16 0.73 -3.26
N GLU A 133 1.34 0.43 -2.74
CA GLU A 133 2.08 -0.79 -3.05
C GLU A 133 2.70 -1.38 -1.78
N LEU A 134 2.43 -2.66 -1.51
CA LEU A 134 3.09 -3.41 -0.45
C LEU A 134 4.13 -4.34 -1.08
N ALA A 135 5.41 -4.10 -0.78
CA ALA A 135 6.51 -4.96 -1.19
C ALA A 135 7.31 -5.46 0.01
N ARG A 136 7.45 -6.79 0.12
CA ARG A 136 8.14 -7.45 1.23
C ARG A 136 8.89 -8.70 0.76
N PRO A 137 10.02 -9.04 1.41
CA PRO A 137 10.60 -10.36 1.28
C PRO A 137 9.63 -11.38 1.85
N THR A 138 9.72 -12.61 1.36
CA THR A 138 8.85 -13.69 1.79
C THR A 138 9.62 -14.62 2.73
N SER A 139 8.94 -15.13 3.76
CA SER A 139 9.45 -16.19 4.65
C SER A 139 9.12 -17.57 4.07
N ASP A 140 9.66 -18.64 4.65
CA ASP A 140 9.44 -20.00 4.17
C ASP A 140 7.96 -20.46 4.25
N GLY A 141 7.10 -19.70 4.91
CA GLY A 141 5.69 -19.98 5.16
C GLY A 141 4.69 -19.45 4.13
N PRO A 142 3.41 -19.86 4.18
CA PRO A 142 2.37 -19.23 3.37
C PRO A 142 2.22 -17.76 3.73
N VAL A 143 2.08 -16.94 2.70
CA VAL A 143 1.86 -15.50 2.81
C VAL A 143 0.48 -15.15 2.29
N ARG A 144 -0.30 -14.46 3.12
CA ARG A 144 -1.63 -13.96 2.76
C ARG A 144 -1.67 -12.45 2.82
N VAL A 145 -2.28 -11.83 1.81
CA VAL A 145 -2.47 -10.38 1.76
C VAL A 145 -3.95 -10.09 1.53
N TYR A 146 -4.55 -9.39 2.48
CA TYR A 146 -5.92 -8.88 2.41
C TYR A 146 -5.87 -7.44 1.95
N LEU A 147 -6.56 -7.13 0.85
CA LEU A 147 -6.71 -5.76 0.38
C LEU A 147 -7.80 -5.03 1.19
N PRO A 148 -7.76 -3.69 1.25
CA PRO A 148 -8.84 -2.91 1.83
C PRO A 148 -10.16 -3.13 1.09
N GLU A 149 -11.29 -2.88 1.76
CA GLU A 149 -12.62 -2.96 1.14
C GLU A 149 -12.76 -1.96 -0.02
N GLY A 150 -13.33 -2.40 -1.14
CA GLY A 150 -13.48 -1.58 -2.35
C GLY A 150 -12.17 -1.33 -3.12
N TYR A 151 -11.11 -2.09 -2.82
CA TYR A 151 -9.85 -2.08 -3.57
C TYR A 151 -9.64 -3.40 -4.32
N ALA A 152 -8.95 -3.29 -5.45
CA ALA A 152 -8.63 -4.40 -6.33
C ALA A 152 -7.17 -4.36 -6.79
N THR A 153 -6.73 -5.45 -7.41
CA THR A 153 -5.40 -5.57 -8.03
C THR A 153 -5.44 -6.43 -9.29
N GLY A 154 -4.42 -6.34 -10.15
CA GLY A 154 -4.27 -7.17 -11.34
C GLY A 154 -4.56 -6.48 -12.66
N SER A 155 -4.78 -5.17 -12.68
CA SER A 155 -4.91 -4.39 -13.91
C SER A 155 -3.54 -4.16 -14.54
N LEU A 156 -3.44 -4.37 -15.85
CA LEU A 156 -2.21 -4.12 -16.61
C LEU A 156 -1.71 -2.67 -16.49
N LEU A 157 -2.62 -1.70 -16.33
CA LEU A 157 -2.29 -0.28 -16.30
C LEU A 157 -2.05 0.26 -14.88
N LEU A 158 -2.64 -0.35 -13.86
CA LEU A 158 -2.59 0.14 -12.48
C LEU A 158 -1.69 -0.71 -11.57
N GLY A 159 -1.31 -1.90 -12.00
CA GLY A 159 -0.42 -2.77 -11.25
C GLY A 159 -0.96 -4.20 -11.17
N THR A 160 -0.02 -5.14 -11.29
CA THR A 160 -0.27 -6.58 -11.13
C THR A 160 0.60 -7.08 -9.99
N PRO A 161 0.09 -8.01 -9.15
CA PRO A 161 0.91 -8.61 -8.11
C PRO A 161 2.08 -9.38 -8.72
N ARG A 162 3.25 -9.26 -8.11
CA ARG A 162 4.49 -9.90 -8.57
C ARG A 162 5.19 -10.60 -7.41
N PRO A 163 5.46 -11.91 -7.49
CA PRO A 163 5.01 -12.85 -8.52
C PRO A 163 3.48 -13.04 -8.48
N SER A 164 2.92 -13.69 -9.51
CA SER A 164 1.49 -14.01 -9.53
C SER A 164 1.12 -14.83 -8.28
N PRO A 165 0.04 -14.50 -7.56
CA PRO A 165 -0.42 -15.31 -6.45
C PRO A 165 -0.85 -16.69 -6.94
N GLU A 166 -0.71 -17.69 -6.08
CA GLU A 166 -1.18 -19.05 -6.35
C GLU A 166 -2.70 -19.12 -6.28
N GLN A 167 -3.29 -18.40 -5.31
CA GLN A 167 -4.73 -18.29 -5.15
C GLN A 167 -5.15 -16.83 -4.99
N ARG A 168 -6.31 -16.52 -5.55
CA ARG A 168 -7.02 -15.26 -5.35
C ARG A 168 -8.49 -15.58 -5.10
N PHE A 169 -9.02 -15.07 -4.00
CA PHE A 169 -10.41 -15.25 -3.62
C PHE A 169 -10.91 -14.00 -2.87
N GLU A 170 -12.20 -13.94 -2.61
CA GLU A 170 -12.82 -12.91 -1.78
C GLU A 170 -13.14 -13.49 -0.41
N ASP A 171 -12.92 -12.72 0.65
CA ASP A 171 -13.33 -13.10 1.99
C ASP A 171 -14.83 -12.81 2.23
N ASP A 172 -15.33 -13.17 3.41
CA ASP A 172 -16.74 -12.97 3.79
C ASP A 172 -17.16 -11.49 3.81
N SER A 173 -16.20 -10.57 3.92
CA SER A 173 -16.41 -9.12 3.87
C SER A 173 -16.32 -8.54 2.44
N GLY A 174 -16.05 -9.38 1.43
CA GLY A 174 -15.86 -8.95 0.04
C GLY A 174 -14.49 -8.33 -0.25
N ARG A 175 -13.50 -8.52 0.62
CA ARG A 175 -12.12 -8.07 0.39
C ARG A 175 -11.38 -9.07 -0.50
N THR A 176 -10.59 -8.55 -1.43
CA THR A 176 -9.72 -9.40 -2.25
C THR A 176 -8.57 -9.93 -1.40
N VAL A 177 -8.40 -11.26 -1.38
CA VAL A 177 -7.33 -11.97 -0.71
C VAL A 177 -6.40 -12.61 -1.74
N LEU A 178 -5.10 -12.47 -1.50
CA LEU A 178 -4.03 -13.02 -2.33
C LEU A 178 -3.19 -13.97 -1.49
N GLU A 179 -2.92 -15.17 -1.99
CA GLU A 179 -2.13 -16.18 -1.29
C GLU A 179 -0.92 -16.62 -2.13
N TRP A 180 0.24 -16.68 -1.48
CA TRP A 180 1.47 -17.25 -2.01
C TRP A 180 1.98 -18.34 -1.07
N ASN A 181 2.56 -19.39 -1.64
CA ASN A 181 3.44 -20.27 -0.89
C ASN A 181 4.83 -19.63 -0.81
N GLY A 182 5.24 -19.21 0.39
CA GLY A 182 6.48 -18.48 0.55
C GLY A 182 7.75 -19.27 0.26
N SER A 183 7.68 -20.61 0.32
CA SER A 183 8.79 -21.47 -0.13
C SER A 183 9.11 -21.32 -1.63
N ASN A 184 8.15 -20.87 -2.45
CA ASN A 184 8.30 -20.75 -3.90
C ASN A 184 8.80 -19.37 -4.36
N VAL A 185 8.74 -18.36 -3.49
CA VAL A 185 8.94 -16.95 -3.87
C VAL A 185 9.80 -16.26 -2.82
N SER A 186 10.83 -15.51 -3.25
CA SER A 186 11.73 -14.84 -2.31
C SER A 186 11.24 -13.47 -1.85
N ALA A 187 10.36 -12.84 -2.64
CA ALA A 187 9.74 -11.56 -2.35
C ALA A 187 8.45 -11.42 -3.14
N PHE A 188 7.55 -10.58 -2.64
CA PHE A 188 6.33 -10.19 -3.33
C PHE A 188 6.17 -8.67 -3.35
N SER A 189 5.42 -8.18 -4.35
CA SER A 189 4.94 -6.81 -4.49
C SER A 189 3.47 -6.86 -4.92
N VAL A 190 2.63 -6.12 -4.19
CA VAL A 190 1.20 -5.99 -4.46
C VAL A 190 0.86 -4.52 -4.57
N ALA A 191 0.69 -4.05 -5.80
CA ALA A 191 0.06 -2.76 -6.06
C ALA A 191 -1.46 -2.90 -5.99
N TYR A 192 -2.13 -1.97 -5.31
CA TYR A 192 -3.58 -1.98 -5.13
C TYR A 192 -4.17 -0.61 -5.48
N TYR A 193 -5.43 -0.60 -5.91
CA TYR A 193 -6.12 0.61 -6.35
C TYR A 193 -7.61 0.47 -6.07
N ASN A 194 -8.30 1.60 -5.96
CA ASN A 194 -9.75 1.60 -5.81
C ASN A 194 -10.39 0.83 -6.98
N GLU A 195 -11.31 -0.08 -6.70
CA GLU A 195 -11.92 -0.98 -7.69
C GLU A 195 -12.56 -0.23 -8.88
N SER A 196 -13.02 1.00 -8.66
CA SER A 196 -13.59 1.85 -9.71
C SER A 196 -12.54 2.48 -10.65
N ALA A 197 -11.26 2.51 -10.26
CA ALA A 197 -10.21 3.23 -10.99
C ALA A 197 -9.97 2.72 -12.43
N PRO A 198 -9.93 1.40 -12.72
CA PRO A 198 -9.81 0.90 -14.09
C PRO A 198 -10.95 1.38 -15.01
N MET A 199 -12.19 1.43 -14.49
CA MET A 199 -13.36 1.86 -15.24
C MET A 199 -13.29 3.36 -15.55
N VAL A 200 -12.99 4.18 -14.55
CA VAL A 200 -12.84 5.64 -14.71
C VAL A 200 -11.76 5.96 -15.75
N LEU A 201 -10.62 5.27 -15.66
CA LEU A 201 -9.51 5.45 -16.58
C LEU A 201 -9.92 5.08 -18.01
N THR A 202 -10.66 3.99 -18.20
CA THR A 202 -11.17 3.57 -19.52
C THR A 202 -12.12 4.61 -20.13
N VAL A 203 -13.01 5.20 -19.32
CA VAL A 203 -13.92 6.27 -19.77
C VAL A 203 -13.14 7.50 -20.23
N ILE A 204 -12.14 7.93 -19.46
CA ILE A 204 -11.28 9.08 -19.81
C ILE A 204 -10.55 8.84 -21.13
N PHE A 205 -9.92 7.66 -21.30
CA PHE A 205 -9.21 7.32 -22.53
C PHE A 205 -10.15 7.23 -23.73
N THR A 206 -11.39 6.78 -23.53
CA THR A 206 -12.39 6.71 -24.60
C THR A 206 -12.79 8.11 -25.07
N ILE A 207 -13.03 9.04 -24.14
CA ILE A 207 -13.36 10.44 -24.47
C ILE A 207 -12.18 11.11 -25.19
N LEU A 208 -10.96 10.95 -24.66
CA LEU A 208 -9.76 11.55 -25.23
C LEU A 208 -9.44 10.97 -26.61
N GLY A 209 -9.57 9.65 -26.76
CA GLY A 209 -9.43 8.95 -28.04
C GLY A 209 -10.46 9.42 -29.07
N GLY A 210 -11.73 9.57 -28.67
CA GLY A 210 -12.79 10.09 -29.51
C GLY A 210 -12.49 11.52 -30.01
N ALA A 211 -12.11 12.42 -29.11
CA ALA A 211 -11.72 13.78 -29.48
C ALA A 211 -10.51 13.80 -30.43
N GLY A 212 -9.50 12.96 -30.15
CA GLY A 212 -8.32 12.80 -31.00
C GLY A 212 -8.68 12.36 -32.43
N ILE A 213 -9.58 11.38 -32.57
CA ILE A 213 -10.05 10.90 -33.87
C ILE A 213 -10.78 12.00 -34.64
N VAL A 214 -11.66 12.76 -33.98
CA VAL A 214 -12.38 13.88 -34.61
C VAL A 214 -11.41 14.94 -35.14
N ILE A 215 -10.44 15.34 -34.32
CA ILE A 215 -9.42 16.32 -34.71
C ILE A 215 -8.59 15.81 -35.88
N LEU A 216 -8.08 14.56 -35.80
CA LEU A 216 -7.29 13.95 -36.87
C LEU A 216 -8.08 13.85 -38.18
N THR A 217 -9.36 13.47 -38.11
CA THR A 217 -10.25 13.39 -39.27
C THR A 217 -10.44 14.76 -39.91
N TYR A 218 -10.71 15.79 -39.11
CA TYR A 218 -10.84 17.16 -39.59
C TYR A 218 -9.57 17.66 -40.30
N PHE A 219 -8.39 17.45 -39.70
CA PHE A 219 -7.13 17.84 -40.31
C PHE A 219 -6.84 17.09 -41.61
N LYS A 220 -7.08 15.77 -41.66
CA LYS A 220 -6.91 14.97 -42.88
C LYS A 220 -7.79 15.48 -44.02
N LEU A 221 -9.08 15.72 -43.75
CA LEU A 221 -10.01 16.27 -44.74
C LEU A 221 -9.57 17.64 -45.25
N LYS A 222 -9.13 18.53 -44.35
CA LYS A 222 -8.67 19.87 -44.70
C LYS A 222 -7.42 19.85 -45.60
N ILE A 223 -6.45 18.98 -45.31
CA ILE A 223 -5.25 18.82 -46.14
C ILE A 223 -5.63 18.33 -47.54
N THR A 224 -6.47 17.30 -47.64
CA THR A 224 -6.91 16.76 -48.94
C THR A 224 -7.68 17.80 -49.76
N ALA A 225 -8.51 18.63 -49.10
CA ALA A 225 -9.23 19.70 -49.77
C ALA A 225 -8.29 20.79 -50.33
N LEU A 226 -7.22 21.13 -49.60
CA LEU A 226 -6.21 22.09 -50.07
C LEU A 226 -5.41 21.54 -51.25
N GLN A 227 -5.05 20.25 -51.24
CA GLN A 227 -4.37 19.59 -52.37
C GLN A 227 -5.22 19.62 -53.65
N LYS A 228 -6.51 19.26 -53.55
CA LYS A 228 -7.43 19.32 -54.70
C LYS A 228 -7.59 20.73 -55.26
N LYS A 229 -7.64 21.76 -54.41
CA LYS A 229 -7.71 23.15 -54.87
C LYS A 229 -6.46 23.55 -55.65
N ARG A 230 -5.27 23.11 -55.23
CA ARG A 230 -4.01 23.39 -55.94
C ARG A 230 -4.00 22.79 -57.35
N GLU A 231 -4.38 21.52 -57.48
CA GLU A 231 -4.44 20.84 -58.78
C GLU A 231 -5.41 21.52 -59.75
N MET A 232 -6.56 22.00 -59.25
CA MET A 232 -7.52 22.74 -60.09
C MET A 232 -6.97 24.07 -60.60
N ILE A 233 -6.17 24.79 -59.80
CA ILE A 233 -5.55 26.07 -60.21
C ILE A 233 -4.45 25.80 -61.25
N GLU A 234 -3.58 24.81 -61.03
CA GLU A 234 -2.53 24.44 -61.98
C GLU A 234 -3.10 23.98 -63.33
N ARG A 235 -4.26 23.31 -63.33
CA ARG A 235 -4.94 22.86 -64.55
C ARG A 235 -5.68 23.97 -65.30
N LYS A 236 -6.09 25.05 -64.62
CA LYS A 236 -6.80 26.19 -65.21
C LYS A 236 -5.85 27.31 -65.68
N GLY A 237 -4.61 27.30 -65.19
CA GLY A 237 -3.53 28.21 -65.62
C GLY A 237 -2.65 27.70 -66.77
N ARG A 238 -2.89 26.47 -67.25
CA ARG A 238 -2.30 25.90 -68.48
C ARG A 238 -3.35 25.91 -69.57
#